data_AF-A0A060C1A2-F1
#
_entry.id   AF-A0A060C1A2-F1
#
_cell.length_a   1.000
_cell.length_b   1.000
_cell.length_c   1.000
_cell.angle_alpha   90.00
_cell.angle_beta   90.00
_cell.angle_gamma   90.00
#
_symmetry.space_group_name_H-M   'P 1'
#
loop_
_entity.id
_entity.type
_entity.pdbx_description
1 polymer ?
#
loop_
_entity_poly.entity_id
_entity_poly.type
_entity_poly.pdbx_seq_one_letter_code
_entity_poly.pdbx_strand_id
1 'polypeptide(L)'
;MLDPTDTSRTTTVQFYDKASYLNPCLDSSRRFVDKVMSEILQMHKEAGLPLATWHFGADEAKNIYMGAGYTDKASPEAGKGQVDMSQQDKPWAKSEVCQALVASG
;
A
#
# COMPACT_ATOMS: atom_id res chain seq x y z
N MET A 1 11.14 -3.43 -3.21
CA MET A 1 9.91 -2.94 -2.54
C MET A 1 9.13 -1.96 -3.41
N LEU A 2 9.78 -1.14 -4.24
CA LEU A 2 9.11 -0.28 -5.23
C LEU A 2 9.16 -0.95 -6.61
N ASP A 3 8.05 -0.85 -7.34
CA ASP A 3 7.98 -1.21 -8.76
C ASP A 3 8.32 0.03 -9.59
N PRO A 4 9.37 0.01 -10.43
CA PRO A 4 9.77 1.18 -11.22
C PRO A 4 8.72 1.59 -12.26
N THR A 5 7.80 0.70 -12.63
CA THR A 5 6.72 0.99 -13.59
C THR A 5 5.51 1.63 -12.93
N ASP A 6 5.40 1.57 -11.60
CA ASP A 6 4.22 2.03 -10.90
C ASP A 6 4.11 3.56 -10.95
N THR A 7 3.09 4.06 -11.65
CA THR A 7 2.79 5.50 -11.75
C THR A 7 1.55 5.91 -10.95
N SER A 8 1.10 5.06 -10.01
CA SER A 8 -0.14 5.28 -9.25
C SER A 8 -0.09 6.58 -8.47
N ARG A 9 -1.12 7.41 -8.64
CA ARG A 9 -1.33 8.63 -7.86
C ARG A 9 -2.22 8.33 -6.66
N THR A 10 -1.60 8.12 -5.52
CA THR A 10 -2.29 7.84 -4.25
C THR A 10 -1.78 8.72 -3.12
N THR A 11 -2.63 9.00 -2.14
CA THR A 11 -2.29 9.77 -0.95
C THR A 11 -2.73 9.01 0.30
N THR A 12 -1.83 8.82 1.25
CA THR A 12 -2.12 8.16 2.53
C THR A 12 -2.89 9.08 3.48
N VAL A 13 -3.36 8.54 4.61
CA VAL A 13 -4.00 9.33 5.68
C VAL A 13 -3.08 10.41 6.24
N GLN A 14 -1.77 10.16 6.25
CA GLN A 14 -0.75 11.10 6.72
C GLN A 14 -0.17 11.97 5.58
N PHE A 15 -0.85 12.01 4.43
CA PHE A 15 -0.50 12.82 3.26
C PHE A 15 0.83 12.47 2.57
N TYR A 16 1.30 11.23 2.70
CA TYR A 16 2.40 10.70 1.90
C TYR A 16 1.92 10.14 0.55
N ASP A 17 2.84 10.00 -0.40
CA ASP A 17 2.56 9.49 -1.74
C ASP A 17 2.68 7.95 -1.84
N LYS A 18 2.76 7.44 -3.08
CA LYS A 18 2.92 6.01 -3.37
C LYS A 18 4.12 5.35 -2.69
N ALA A 19 5.17 6.08 -2.33
CA ALA A 19 6.36 5.52 -1.67
C ALA A 19 6.05 4.99 -0.27
N SER A 20 4.95 5.44 0.35
CA SER A 20 4.48 4.91 1.65
C SER A 20 3.90 3.50 1.55
N TYR A 21 3.60 3.01 0.33
CA TYR A 21 3.03 1.69 0.12
C TYR A 21 4.11 0.72 -0.36
N LEU A 22 4.49 -0.24 0.48
CA LEU A 22 5.25 -1.40 0.01
C LEU A 22 4.44 -2.11 -1.08
N ASN A 23 5.03 -2.36 -2.25
CA ASN A 23 4.33 -3.05 -3.33
C ASN A 23 4.22 -4.55 -2.98
N PRO A 24 3.00 -5.11 -2.80
CA PRO A 24 2.80 -6.47 -2.34
C PRO A 24 2.97 -7.53 -3.44
N CYS A 25 3.05 -7.10 -4.70
CA CYS A 25 3.08 -7.98 -5.87
C CYS A 25 4.51 -8.40 -6.26
N LEU A 26 5.54 -7.73 -5.70
CA LEU A 26 6.94 -8.01 -6.01
C LEU A 26 7.50 -9.19 -5.20
N ASP A 27 8.24 -10.07 -5.87
CA ASP A 27 9.07 -11.08 -5.19
C ASP A 27 10.11 -10.46 -4.25
N SER A 28 10.65 -9.29 -4.63
CA SER A 28 11.61 -8.57 -3.78
C SER A 28 10.98 -8.11 -2.45
N SER A 29 9.70 -7.76 -2.44
CA SER A 29 8.97 -7.40 -1.22
C SER A 29 8.72 -8.63 -0.35
N ARG A 30 8.37 -9.77 -0.96
CA ARG A 30 8.23 -11.06 -0.23
C ARG A 30 9.55 -11.48 0.42
N ARG A 31 10.67 -11.41 -0.30
CA ARG A 31 12.02 -11.69 0.24
C ARG A 31 12.41 -10.73 1.37
N PHE A 32 12.03 -9.46 1.27
CA PHE A 32 12.27 -8.49 2.33
C PHE A 32 11.52 -8.87 3.62
N VAL A 33 10.22 -9.18 3.52
CA VAL A 33 9.41 -9.61 4.66
C VAL A 33 9.97 -10.89 5.28
N ASP A 34 10.28 -11.89 4.46
CA ASP A 34 10.87 -13.16 4.92
C ASP A 34 12.19 -12.95 5.68
N LYS A 35 13.08 -12.11 5.15
CA LYS A 35 14.34 -11.78 5.82
C LYS A 35 14.12 -11.07 7.16
N VAL A 36 13.25 -10.06 7.21
CA VAL A 36 12.96 -9.33 8.45
C VAL A 36 12.35 -10.27 9.49
N MET A 37 11.38 -11.08 9.09
CA MET A 37 10.72 -12.04 9.98
C MET A 37 11.70 -13.07 10.53
N SER A 38 12.51 -13.70 9.67
CA SER A 38 13.47 -14.74 10.09
C SER A 38 14.51 -14.22 11.09
N GLU A 39 15.05 -13.02 10.87
CA GLU A 39 16.01 -12.40 11.79
C GLU A 39 15.37 -12.06 13.14
N ILE A 40 14.16 -11.49 13.16
CA ILE A 40 13.46 -11.18 14.42
C ILE A 40 13.08 -12.46 15.17
N LEU A 41 12.66 -13.51 14.45
CA LEU A 41 12.39 -14.82 15.04
C LEU A 41 13.64 -15.41 15.68
N GLN A 42 14.81 -15.25 15.06
CA GLN A 42 16.07 -15.70 15.61
C GLN A 42 16.45 -14.95 16.90
N MET A 43 16.27 -13.62 16.93
CA MET A 43 16.46 -12.82 18.14
C MET A 43 15.56 -13.27 19.30
N HIS A 44 14.29 -13.60 19.02
CA HIS A 44 13.35 -14.10 20.03
C HIS A 44 13.76 -15.48 20.58
N LYS A 45 14.30 -16.36 19.71
CA LYS A 45 14.86 -17.64 20.14
C LYS A 45 16.06 -17.46 21.07
N GLU A 46 16.97 -16.55 20.72
CA GLU A 46 18.16 -16.24 21.52
C GLU A 46 17.81 -15.64 22.88
N ALA A 47 16.75 -14.83 22.95
CA ALA A 47 16.23 -14.27 24.18
C ALA A 47 15.49 -15.30 25.08
N GLY A 48 15.31 -16.55 24.64
CA GLY A 48 14.56 -17.57 25.37
C GLY A 48 13.04 -17.34 25.41
N LEU A 49 12.52 -16.45 24.56
CA LEU A 49 11.11 -16.07 24.47
C LEU A 49 10.63 -16.22 23.02
N PRO A 50 10.27 -17.43 22.57
CA PRO A 50 9.81 -17.65 21.20
C PRO A 50 8.62 -16.76 20.84
N LEU A 51 8.70 -16.09 19.68
CA LEU A 51 7.62 -15.23 19.19
C LEU A 51 6.39 -16.08 18.82
N ALA A 52 5.28 -15.87 19.52
CA ALA A 52 4.04 -16.62 19.30
C ALA A 52 3.05 -15.91 18.36
N THR A 53 3.26 -14.64 18.05
CA THR A 53 2.36 -13.84 17.22
C THR A 53 3.16 -12.88 16.36
N TRP A 54 2.89 -12.87 15.06
CA TRP A 54 3.39 -11.86 14.15
C TRP A 54 2.27 -10.89 13.80
N HIS A 55 2.39 -9.65 14.24
CA HIS A 55 1.44 -8.60 13.88
C HIS A 55 1.93 -7.87 12.63
N PHE A 56 1.26 -8.07 11.50
CA PHE A 56 1.70 -7.51 10.22
C PHE A 56 1.25 -6.06 9.96
N GLY A 57 0.35 -5.52 10.78
CA GLY A 57 -0.20 -4.16 10.60
C GLY A 57 -1.35 -4.14 9.59
N ALA A 58 -1.13 -3.47 8.46
CA ALA A 58 -2.03 -3.31 7.31
C ALA A 58 -3.27 -2.41 7.48
N ASP A 59 -3.20 -1.48 8.42
CA ASP A 59 -4.17 -0.41 8.51
C ASP A 59 -4.14 0.52 7.28
N GLU A 60 -5.33 0.99 6.89
CA GLU A 60 -5.55 2.13 6.00
C GLU A 60 -4.83 2.14 4.63
N ALA A 61 -4.60 0.98 4.02
CA ALA A 61 -4.04 0.87 2.66
C ALA A 61 -5.02 1.34 1.55
N LYS A 62 -5.31 2.65 1.50
CA LYS A 62 -6.25 3.30 0.57
C LYS A 62 -5.82 4.73 0.23
N ASN A 63 -6.23 5.21 -0.94
CA ASN A 63 -6.08 6.63 -1.30
C ASN A 63 -7.17 7.46 -0.60
N ILE A 64 -6.79 8.43 0.25
CA ILE A 64 -7.75 9.25 0.99
C ILE A 64 -8.62 10.13 0.09
N TYR A 65 -8.11 10.56 -1.06
CA TYR A 65 -8.88 11.41 -1.97
C TYR A 65 -10.03 10.68 -2.63
N MET A 66 -10.04 9.35 -2.60
CA MET A 66 -11.18 8.53 -3.04
C MET A 66 -12.18 8.26 -1.91
N GLY A 67 -12.03 8.90 -0.75
CA GLY A 67 -12.94 8.80 0.39
C GLY A 67 -14.21 9.64 0.21
N ALA A 68 -15.27 9.30 0.95
CA ALA A 68 -16.61 9.90 0.80
C ALA A 68 -16.70 11.40 1.11
N GLY A 69 -15.70 11.97 1.80
CA GLY A 69 -15.62 13.41 2.05
C GLY A 69 -15.18 14.23 0.83
N TYR A 70 -14.75 13.58 -0.25
CA TYR A 70 -14.31 14.22 -1.48
C TYR A 70 -15.28 13.96 -2.64
N THR A 71 -15.30 14.89 -3.59
CA THR A 71 -16.09 14.83 -4.82
C THR A 71 -15.22 15.18 -6.03
N ASP A 72 -15.59 14.70 -7.21
CA ASP A 72 -14.95 15.12 -8.45
C ASP A 72 -15.25 16.60 -8.73
N LYS A 73 -14.22 17.38 -9.06
CA LYS A 73 -14.34 18.77 -9.51
C LYS A 73 -15.20 18.92 -10.78
N ALA A 74 -15.30 17.89 -11.62
CA ALA A 74 -16.10 17.91 -12.85
C ALA A 74 -17.62 17.77 -12.58
N SER A 75 -18.00 17.19 -11.44
CA SER A 75 -19.40 17.03 -11.02
C SER A 75 -19.49 17.16 -9.49
N PRO A 76 -19.33 18.39 -8.96
CA PRO A 76 -19.19 18.59 -7.52
C PRO A 76 -20.50 18.42 -6.76
N GLU A 77 -20.45 17.65 -5.68
CA GLU A 77 -21.53 17.56 -4.68
C GLU A 77 -21.34 18.61 -3.58
N ALA A 78 -22.44 19.24 -3.13
CA ALA A 78 -22.40 20.24 -2.06
C ALA A 78 -21.92 19.61 -0.73
N GLY A 79 -21.08 20.34 0.00
CA GLY A 79 -20.56 19.93 1.31
C GLY A 79 -19.36 18.96 1.28
N LYS A 80 -18.80 18.65 0.10
CA LYS A 80 -17.60 17.81 -0.05
C LYS A 80 -16.39 18.60 -0.57
N GLY A 81 -15.18 18.13 -0.24
CA GLY A 81 -13.93 18.68 -0.78
C GLY A 81 -13.77 18.32 -2.25
N GLN A 82 -13.50 19.29 -3.11
CA GLN A 82 -13.34 19.05 -4.55
C GLN A 82 -11.92 18.63 -4.90
N VAL A 83 -11.78 17.54 -5.65
CA VAL A 83 -10.50 17.04 -6.18
C VAL A 83 -10.65 16.61 -7.62
N ASP A 84 -9.53 16.56 -8.35
CA ASP A 84 -9.51 15.96 -9.68
C ASP A 84 -9.45 14.43 -9.55
N MET A 85 -10.63 13.78 -9.53
CA MET A 85 -10.73 12.33 -9.37
C MET A 85 -10.15 11.56 -10.56
N SER A 86 -10.11 12.16 -11.75
CA SER A 86 -9.48 11.56 -12.94
C SER A 86 -7.99 11.28 -12.77
N GLN A 87 -7.36 11.92 -11.79
CA GLN A 87 -5.96 11.82 -11.47
C GLN A 87 -5.68 10.98 -10.22
N GLN A 88 -6.71 10.38 -9.60
CA GLN A 88 -6.57 9.58 -8.39
C GLN A 88 -6.66 8.10 -8.71
N ASP A 89 -5.71 7.34 -8.18
CA ASP A 89 -5.64 5.90 -8.32
C ASP A 89 -5.81 5.22 -6.95
N LYS A 90 -6.30 3.97 -6.95
CA LYS A 90 -6.11 3.07 -5.81
C LYS A 90 -4.61 2.74 -5.67
N PRO A 91 -4.12 2.39 -4.46
CA PRO A 91 -2.76 1.92 -4.30
C PRO A 91 -2.41 0.82 -5.32
N TRP A 92 -1.26 0.96 -5.97
CA TRP A 92 -0.70 0.03 -6.97
C TRP A 92 -1.51 -0.16 -8.27
N ALA A 93 -2.56 0.63 -8.53
CA ALA A 93 -3.40 0.46 -9.73
C ALA A 93 -2.63 0.56 -11.06
N LYS A 94 -1.49 1.26 -11.07
CA LYS A 94 -0.59 1.44 -12.23
C LYS A 94 0.72 0.66 -12.13
N SER A 95 0.86 -0.26 -11.16
CA SER A 95 1.99 -1.19 -11.10
C SER A 95 1.77 -2.31 -12.13
N GLU A 96 2.67 -2.45 -13.10
CA GLU A 96 2.57 -3.52 -14.11
C GLU A 96 2.67 -4.90 -13.44
N VAL A 97 3.49 -5.03 -12.39
CA VAL A 97 3.62 -6.30 -11.67
C VAL A 97 2.32 -6.67 -10.96
N CYS A 98 1.63 -5.71 -10.34
CA CYS A 98 0.33 -5.97 -9.73
C CYS A 98 -0.75 -6.28 -10.76
N GLN A 99 -0.75 -5.61 -11.91
CA GLN A 99 -1.66 -5.91 -13.01
C GLN A 99 -1.45 -7.33 -13.56
N ALA A 100 -0.20 -7.73 -13.77
CA ALA A 100 0.16 -9.07 -14.21
C ALA A 100 -0.28 -10.14 -13.19
N LEU A 101 -0.10 -9.86 -11.89
CA LEU A 101 -0.55 -10.76 -10.83
C LEU A 101 -2.08 -10.95 -10.88
N VAL A 102 -2.86 -9.86 -10.95
CA VAL A 102 -4.33 -9.94 -11.03
C VAL A 102 -4.80 -10.66 -12.31
N ALA A 103 -4.10 -10.47 -13.43
CA ALA A 103 -4.41 -11.15 -14.68
C ALA A 103 -4.14 -12.67 -14.61
N SER A 104 -3.33 -13.13 -13.65
CA SER A 104 -2.97 -14.54 -13.48
C SER A 104 -3.96 -15.36 -12.64
N GLY A 105 -4.91 -14.72 -11.93
CA GLY A 105 -5.94 -15.35 -11.11
C GLY A 105 -5.87 -14.95 -9.64
#